data_AF-A0A6A8QLF6-F1
#
_entry.id   AF-A0A6A8QLF6-F1
#
_cell.length_a   1.000
_cell.length_b   1.000
_cell.length_c   1.000
_cell.angle_alpha   90.00
_cell.angle_beta   90.00
_cell.angle_gamma   90.00
#
_symmetry.space_group_name_H-M   'P 1'
#
loop_
_entity.id
_entity.type
_entity.pdbx_description
1 polymer ?
#
loop_
_entity_poly.entity_id
_entity_poly.type
_entity_poly.pdbx_seq_one_letter_code
_entity_poly.pdbx_strand_id
1 'polypeptide(L)'
;MPASTATFPEAVFLRRPDDTGYGFFFHGDEDFRYAADSFARPILKSFQGEPIPGQPDPIEHLKIAIATFIGQAFDHAIPAEVGPEGVSRAVAAGVRTTFQHGMPRVVVVERRDGHLKIRPGAEFLTHPGFPLAVVVDADAHGGEARFFSNPGQYRTIGESEPTARCWLPQIVYRLYARTPSVIAGRPDVDRSTGKHNVTCRGLSFGRQAALEERHP
;
A
#
# COMPACT_ATOMS: atom_id res chain seq x y z
N MET A 1 5.34 24.13 8.08
CA MET A 1 5.55 23.10 9.11
C MET A 1 6.66 22.19 8.61
N PRO A 2 7.74 21.95 9.38
CA PRO A 2 8.76 21.00 8.96
C PRO A 2 8.09 19.62 8.84
N ALA A 3 8.44 18.87 7.79
CA ALA A 3 7.94 17.51 7.61
C ALA A 3 8.30 16.71 8.86
N SER A 4 7.29 16.31 9.64
CA SER A 4 7.47 15.36 10.74
C SER A 4 8.16 14.13 10.14
N THR A 5 9.42 13.92 10.51
CA THR A 5 10.14 12.69 10.20
C THR A 5 9.49 11.60 11.04
N ALA A 6 8.73 10.72 10.40
CA ALA A 6 8.20 9.55 11.08
C ALA A 6 9.35 8.56 11.34
N THR A 7 9.15 7.65 12.28
CA THR A 7 10.05 6.50 12.48
C THR A 7 9.71 5.35 11.53
N PHE A 8 8.46 5.29 11.06
CA PHE A 8 7.95 4.30 10.11
C PHE A 8 6.92 4.95 9.15
N PRO A 9 6.67 4.38 7.96
CA PRO A 9 5.58 4.83 7.10
C PRO A 9 4.25 4.29 7.63
N GLU A 10 3.24 5.13 7.79
CA GLU A 10 1.87 4.70 8.15
C GLU A 10 1.18 3.98 6.99
N ALA A 11 1.54 4.34 5.76
CA ALA A 11 1.05 3.67 4.57
C ALA A 11 2.13 3.59 3.47
N VAL A 12 2.14 2.47 2.76
CA VAL A 12 2.93 2.30 1.53
C VAL A 12 2.02 1.84 0.42
N PHE A 13 2.03 2.56 -0.70
CA PHE A 13 1.21 2.28 -1.87
C PHE A 13 2.07 1.80 -3.04
N LEU A 14 1.87 0.56 -3.47
CA LEU A 14 2.43 0.06 -4.72
C LEU A 14 1.42 0.34 -5.83
N ARG A 15 1.71 1.30 -6.69
CA ARG A 15 0.83 1.72 -7.80
C ARG A 15 1.38 1.24 -9.14
N ARG A 16 0.61 0.37 -9.79
CA ARG A 16 0.86 -0.11 -11.15
C ARG A 16 0.45 0.93 -12.20
N PRO A 17 0.95 0.82 -13.45
CA PRO A 17 0.59 1.74 -14.53
C PRO A 17 -0.90 1.77 -14.91
N ASP A 18 -1.65 0.71 -14.57
CA ASP A 18 -3.09 0.57 -14.85
C ASP A 18 -4.00 1.11 -13.73
N ASP A 19 -3.43 1.92 -12.82
CA ASP A 19 -4.10 2.48 -11.65
C ASP A 19 -4.61 1.42 -10.64
N THR A 20 -4.07 0.20 -10.69
CA THR A 20 -4.27 -0.83 -9.66
C THR A 20 -3.00 -1.03 -8.83
N GLY A 21 -3.03 -1.92 -7.84
CA GLY A 21 -1.85 -2.36 -7.12
C GLY A 21 -2.19 -2.77 -5.70
N TYR A 22 -1.41 -2.28 -4.73
CA TYR A 22 -1.58 -2.63 -3.32
C TYR A 22 -1.45 -1.40 -2.42
N GLY A 23 -2.16 -1.44 -1.30
CA GLY A 23 -1.99 -0.52 -0.19
C GLY A 23 -1.67 -1.28 1.08
N PHE A 24 -0.55 -0.95 1.71
CA PHE A 24 -0.07 -1.57 2.95
C PHE A 24 -0.11 -0.53 4.07
N PHE A 25 -0.55 -0.95 5.26
CA PHE A 25 -0.64 -0.11 6.44
C PHE A 25 0.26 -0.67 7.53
N PHE A 26 0.95 0.21 8.24
CA PHE A 26 1.77 -0.19 9.39
C PHE A 26 1.28 0.56 10.62
N HIS A 27 1.15 -0.15 11.73
CA HIS A 27 0.57 0.40 12.96
C HIS A 27 1.61 0.94 13.94
N GLY A 28 2.90 0.68 13.70
CA GLY A 28 4.00 1.11 14.55
C GLY A 28 5.36 0.79 13.95
N ASP A 29 6.42 1.31 14.59
CA ASP A 29 7.81 1.04 14.19
C ASP A 29 8.16 -0.45 14.26
N GLU A 30 7.71 -1.13 15.31
CA GLU A 30 7.98 -2.57 15.48
C GLU A 30 7.36 -3.42 14.38
N ASP A 31 6.11 -3.12 13.99
CA ASP A 31 5.39 -3.80 12.91
C ASP A 31 6.11 -3.60 11.56
N PHE A 32 6.46 -2.35 11.23
CA PHE A 32 7.22 -2.05 10.02
C PHE A 32 8.60 -2.74 10.01
N ARG A 33 9.33 -2.69 11.12
CA ARG A 33 10.63 -3.34 11.25
C ARG A 33 10.52 -4.86 11.12
N TYR A 34 9.52 -5.46 11.74
CA TYR A 34 9.26 -6.89 11.65
C TYR A 34 8.95 -7.32 10.21
N ALA A 35 8.11 -6.56 9.49
CA ALA A 35 7.81 -6.83 8.09
C ALA A 35 9.08 -6.76 7.23
N ALA A 36 9.89 -5.69 7.38
CA ALA A 36 11.14 -5.53 6.65
C ALA A 36 12.16 -6.64 6.97
N ASP A 37 12.35 -6.95 8.26
CA ASP A 37 13.30 -7.96 8.71
C ASP A 37 12.88 -9.38 8.31
N SER A 38 11.58 -9.66 8.25
CA SER A 38 11.06 -10.96 7.80
C SER A 38 11.40 -11.27 6.35
N PHE A 39 11.59 -10.23 5.51
CA PHE A 39 12.10 -10.38 4.16
C PHE A 39 13.64 -10.36 4.11
N ALA A 40 14.27 -9.41 4.78
CA ALA A 40 15.70 -9.17 4.66
C ALA A 40 16.58 -10.20 5.39
N ARG A 41 16.20 -10.63 6.61
CA ARG A 41 17.05 -11.51 7.43
C ARG A 41 17.30 -12.87 6.80
N PRO A 42 16.31 -13.59 6.22
CA PRO A 42 16.57 -14.86 5.56
C PRO A 42 17.62 -14.74 4.45
N ILE A 43 17.54 -13.66 3.66
CA ILE A 43 18.50 -13.36 2.60
C ILE A 43 19.87 -13.10 3.20
N LEU A 44 20.00 -12.18 4.17
CA LEU A 44 21.31 -11.86 4.75
C LEU A 44 21.94 -13.05 5.49
N LYS A 45 21.12 -13.94 6.08
CA LYS A 45 21.58 -15.17 6.72
C LYS A 45 22.20 -16.16 5.75
N SER A 46 21.76 -16.21 4.48
CA SER A 46 22.38 -17.11 3.50
C SER A 46 23.80 -16.69 3.09
N PHE A 47 24.23 -15.49 3.50
CA PHE A 47 25.60 -14.97 3.32
C PHE A 47 26.43 -15.01 4.62
N GLN A 48 25.90 -15.58 5.71
CA GLN A 48 26.67 -15.77 6.95
C GLN A 48 27.62 -16.97 6.79
N GLY A 49 28.92 -16.74 6.93
CA GLY A 49 29.95 -17.78 6.80
C GLY A 49 31.26 -17.23 6.22
N GLU A 50 32.14 -18.13 5.81
CA GLU A 50 33.35 -17.74 5.06
C GLU A 50 32.94 -17.17 3.69
N PRO A 51 33.47 -16.00 3.27
CA PRO A 51 33.17 -15.43 1.97
C PRO A 51 33.59 -16.38 0.85
N ILE A 52 32.64 -16.76 -0.01
CA ILE A 52 32.94 -17.60 -1.17
C ILE A 52 33.48 -16.70 -2.29
N PRO A 53 34.61 -17.03 -2.95
CA PRO A 53 35.12 -16.25 -4.07
C PRO A 53 34.05 -16.07 -5.17
N GLY A 54 33.77 -14.83 -5.54
CA GLY A 54 32.76 -14.48 -6.56
C GLY A 54 31.33 -14.31 -6.03
N GLN A 55 31.09 -14.48 -4.74
CA GLN A 55 29.79 -14.20 -4.13
C GLN A 55 29.48 -12.69 -4.18
N PRO A 56 28.25 -12.29 -4.57
CA PRO A 56 27.87 -10.88 -4.60
C PRO A 56 27.82 -10.31 -3.18
N ASP A 57 27.99 -8.99 -3.06
CA ASP A 57 27.79 -8.27 -1.80
C ASP A 57 26.36 -8.55 -1.25
N PRO A 58 26.20 -8.90 0.05
CA PRO A 58 24.90 -9.25 0.62
C PRO A 58 23.84 -8.14 0.51
N ILE A 59 24.26 -6.88 0.59
CA ILE A 59 23.35 -5.73 0.49
C ILE A 59 22.92 -5.53 -0.96
N GLU A 60 23.82 -5.67 -1.93
CA GLU A 60 23.47 -5.66 -3.34
C GLU A 60 22.54 -6.83 -3.70
N HIS A 61 22.79 -8.02 -3.17
CA HIS A 61 21.91 -9.16 -3.37
C HIS A 61 20.51 -8.92 -2.78
N LEU A 62 20.42 -8.34 -1.58
CA LEU A 62 19.15 -7.92 -0.97
C LEU A 62 18.40 -6.90 -1.85
N LYS A 63 19.10 -5.88 -2.38
CA LYS A 63 18.48 -4.89 -3.29
C LYS A 63 17.91 -5.56 -4.55
N ILE A 64 18.64 -6.50 -5.15
CA ILE A 64 18.18 -7.25 -6.33
C ILE A 64 16.97 -8.12 -5.99
N ALA A 65 16.98 -8.80 -4.84
CA ALA A 65 15.85 -9.61 -4.39
C ALA A 65 14.59 -8.75 -4.16
N ILE A 66 14.73 -7.59 -3.50
CA ILE A 66 13.64 -6.63 -3.32
C ILE A 66 13.10 -6.17 -4.68
N ALA A 67 13.98 -5.74 -5.59
CA ALA A 67 13.58 -5.23 -6.90
C ALA A 67 12.87 -6.30 -7.74
N THR A 68 13.39 -7.53 -7.74
CA THR A 68 12.79 -8.68 -8.42
C THR A 68 11.40 -8.98 -7.88
N PHE A 69 11.26 -9.06 -6.56
CA PHE A 69 10.00 -9.43 -5.92
C PHE A 69 8.93 -8.36 -6.10
N ILE A 70 9.28 -7.09 -5.91
CA ILE A 70 8.37 -5.99 -6.19
C ILE A 70 8.03 -5.97 -7.69
N GLY A 71 8.99 -6.25 -8.57
CA GLY A 71 8.76 -6.40 -10.00
C GLY A 71 7.69 -7.44 -10.33
N GLN A 72 7.76 -8.63 -9.73
CA GLN A 72 6.73 -9.66 -9.86
C GLN A 72 5.36 -9.17 -9.41
N ALA A 73 5.29 -8.34 -8.35
CA ALA A 73 4.03 -7.72 -7.92
C ALA A 73 3.47 -6.75 -8.97
N PHE A 74 4.31 -6.00 -9.68
CA PHE A 74 3.87 -5.19 -10.83
C PHE A 74 3.34 -6.05 -11.97
N ASP A 75 3.98 -7.19 -12.22
CA ASP A 75 3.71 -8.06 -13.37
C ASP A 75 2.60 -9.11 -13.09
N HIS A 76 1.90 -9.00 -11.95
CA HIS A 76 0.90 -9.98 -11.49
C HIS A 76 1.42 -11.43 -11.41
N ALA A 77 2.72 -11.58 -11.20
CA ALA A 77 3.42 -12.86 -11.19
C ALA A 77 3.74 -13.37 -9.77
N ILE A 78 3.10 -12.77 -8.75
CA ILE A 78 3.28 -13.20 -7.36
C ILE A 78 2.53 -14.53 -7.14
N PRO A 79 3.20 -15.57 -6.62
CA PRO A 79 2.55 -16.83 -6.29
C PRO A 79 1.41 -16.64 -5.27
N ALA A 80 0.33 -17.41 -5.40
CA ALA A 80 -0.85 -17.26 -4.56
C ALA A 80 -0.54 -17.48 -3.06
N GLU A 81 0.38 -18.39 -2.76
CA GLU A 81 0.86 -18.72 -1.42
C GLU A 81 1.61 -17.57 -0.73
N VAL A 82 2.12 -16.61 -1.49
CA VAL A 82 2.80 -15.42 -0.97
C VAL A 82 1.78 -14.37 -0.55
N GLY A 83 0.77 -14.15 -1.41
CA GLY A 83 -0.27 -13.17 -1.22
C GLY A 83 0.21 -11.72 -1.03
N PRO A 84 -0.70 -10.80 -0.64
CA PRO A 84 -0.37 -9.40 -0.36
C PRO A 84 0.63 -9.22 0.79
N GLU A 85 0.64 -10.14 1.76
CA GLU A 85 1.53 -10.06 2.92
C GLU A 85 3.01 -10.20 2.53
N GLY A 86 3.35 -11.16 1.66
CA GLY A 86 4.72 -11.29 1.18
C GLY A 86 5.20 -10.07 0.39
N VAL A 87 4.31 -9.46 -0.41
CA VAL A 87 4.59 -8.20 -1.12
C VAL A 87 4.82 -7.07 -0.12
N SER A 88 3.99 -6.97 0.92
CA SER A 88 4.14 -5.98 2.00
C SER A 88 5.51 -6.06 2.66
N ARG A 89 6.01 -7.27 2.97
CA ARG A 89 7.34 -7.48 3.58
C ARG A 89 8.49 -7.05 2.65
N ALA A 90 8.42 -7.40 1.36
CA ALA A 90 9.41 -6.97 0.37
C ALA A 90 9.44 -5.45 0.20
N VAL A 91 8.25 -4.83 0.15
CA VAL A 91 8.08 -3.38 0.08
C VAL A 91 8.63 -2.73 1.34
N ALA A 92 8.32 -3.22 2.54
CA ALA A 92 8.85 -2.69 3.79
C ALA A 92 10.38 -2.69 3.81
N ALA A 93 11.00 -3.79 3.35
CA ALA A 93 12.45 -3.88 3.20
C ALA A 93 12.98 -2.83 2.20
N GLY A 94 12.35 -2.67 1.04
CA GLY A 94 12.71 -1.66 0.04
C GLY A 94 12.57 -0.21 0.52
N VAL A 95 11.53 0.08 1.28
CA VAL A 95 11.32 1.41 1.88
C VAL A 95 12.39 1.70 2.91
N ARG A 96 12.72 0.73 3.78
CA ARG A 96 13.76 0.90 4.80
C ARG A 96 15.17 1.07 4.20
N THR A 97 15.48 0.39 3.10
CA THR A 97 16.77 0.59 2.40
C THR A 97 16.84 1.93 1.69
N THR A 98 15.71 2.47 1.22
CA THR A 98 15.64 3.75 0.52
C THR A 98 15.70 4.95 1.46
N PHE A 99 14.97 4.92 2.58
CA PHE A 99 14.82 6.06 3.49
C PHE A 99 15.59 5.88 4.80
N GLN A 100 16.93 5.95 4.72
CA GLN A 100 17.79 5.80 5.90
C GLN A 100 17.83 7.03 6.82
N HIS A 101 17.52 8.21 6.31
CA HIS A 101 17.70 9.50 7.01
C HIS A 101 16.42 10.34 7.13
N GLY A 102 15.27 9.67 7.23
CA GLY A 102 13.98 10.32 7.45
C GLY A 102 12.88 9.58 6.71
N MET A 103 11.92 9.03 7.45
CA MET A 103 10.84 8.24 6.88
C MET A 103 9.64 9.13 6.53
N PRO A 104 9.18 9.13 5.27
CA PRO A 104 7.88 9.72 4.92
C PRO A 104 6.74 8.95 5.58
N ARG A 105 5.72 9.66 6.09
CA ARG A 105 4.51 9.02 6.65
C ARG A 105 3.75 8.21 5.60
N VAL A 106 3.77 8.64 4.35
CA VAL A 106 3.21 7.90 3.22
C VAL A 106 4.28 7.74 2.16
N VAL A 107 4.44 6.52 1.66
CA VAL A 107 5.40 6.18 0.60
C VAL A 107 4.65 5.62 -0.60
N VAL A 108 5.10 5.97 -1.80
CA VAL A 108 4.60 5.42 -3.07
C VAL A 108 5.72 4.66 -3.76
N VAL A 109 5.40 3.46 -4.21
CA VAL A 109 6.23 2.59 -5.03
C VAL A 109 5.58 2.53 -6.41
N GLU A 110 6.26 3.02 -7.43
CA GLU A 110 5.77 3.09 -8.81
C GLU A 110 6.83 2.59 -9.78
N ARG A 111 6.42 2.07 -10.95
CA ARG A 111 7.33 1.76 -12.06
C ARG A 111 7.27 2.92 -13.06
N ARG A 112 8.39 3.63 -13.22
CA ARG A 112 8.51 4.75 -14.16
C ARG A 112 9.71 4.51 -15.06
N ASP A 113 9.50 4.64 -16.37
CA ASP A 113 10.55 4.46 -17.38
C ASP A 113 11.28 3.11 -17.25
N GLY A 114 10.55 2.04 -16.90
CA GLY A 114 11.10 0.69 -16.67
C GLY A 114 11.79 0.48 -15.33
N HIS A 115 11.94 1.52 -14.51
CA HIS A 115 12.62 1.45 -13.22
C HIS A 115 11.65 1.53 -12.05
N LEU A 116 11.97 0.80 -10.97
CA LEU A 116 11.27 0.91 -9.70
C LEU A 116 11.65 2.23 -9.03
N LYS A 117 10.65 3.00 -8.61
CA LYS A 117 10.83 4.25 -7.87
C LYS A 117 10.07 4.18 -6.55
N ILE A 118 10.81 4.37 -5.45
CA ILE A 118 10.25 4.48 -4.10
C ILE A 118 10.39 5.95 -3.69
N ARG A 119 9.27 6.64 -3.43
CA ARG A 119 9.25 8.09 -3.18
C ARG A 119 8.25 8.48 -2.08
N PRO A 120 8.38 9.68 -1.48
CA PRO A 120 7.35 10.23 -0.62
C PRO A 120 6.01 10.37 -1.38
N GLY A 121 4.91 10.02 -0.71
CA GLY A 121 3.53 10.17 -1.16
C GLY A 121 2.86 11.44 -0.63
N ALA A 122 3.47 12.61 -0.85
CA ALA A 122 3.00 13.87 -0.31
C ALA A 122 1.57 14.24 -0.74
N GLU A 123 1.12 13.74 -1.90
CA GLU A 123 -0.23 13.92 -2.41
C GLU A 123 -1.30 13.42 -1.42
N PHE A 124 -1.02 12.34 -0.69
CA PHE A 124 -1.93 11.75 0.28
C PHE A 124 -2.15 12.60 1.54
N LEU A 125 -1.31 13.62 1.77
CA LEU A 125 -1.40 14.54 2.91
C LEU A 125 -2.36 15.72 2.66
N THR A 126 -2.82 15.91 1.42
CA THR A 126 -3.54 17.12 0.99
C THR A 126 -5.06 16.99 0.94
N HIS A 127 -5.59 15.76 0.98
CA HIS A 127 -7.03 15.45 0.99
C HIS A 127 -7.85 16.22 -0.07
N PRO A 128 -7.80 15.82 -1.35
CA PRO A 128 -8.41 16.58 -2.45
C PRO A 128 -9.94 16.52 -2.50
N GLY A 129 -10.60 15.95 -1.48
CA GLY A 129 -12.05 15.78 -1.42
C GLY A 129 -12.57 14.52 -2.12
N PHE A 130 -11.69 13.66 -2.62
CA PHE A 130 -11.98 12.34 -3.15
C PHE A 130 -10.82 11.39 -2.78
N PRO A 131 -11.02 10.05 -2.81
CA PRO A 131 -9.96 9.14 -2.43
C PRO A 131 -8.90 9.08 -3.54
N LEU A 132 -7.63 9.22 -3.17
CA LEU A 132 -6.49 8.94 -4.05
C LEU A 132 -6.19 7.44 -4.11
N ALA A 133 -6.51 6.70 -3.05
CA ALA A 133 -6.47 5.25 -3.04
C ALA A 133 -7.70 4.67 -2.32
N VAL A 134 -8.23 3.59 -2.88
CA VAL A 134 -9.23 2.75 -2.22
C VAL A 134 -8.65 1.33 -2.13
N VAL A 135 -8.46 0.85 -0.90
CA VAL A 135 -7.87 -0.46 -0.62
C VAL A 135 -8.97 -1.43 -0.20
N VAL A 136 -9.11 -2.53 -0.93
CA VAL A 136 -10.03 -3.62 -0.63
C VAL A 136 -9.28 -4.75 0.07
N ASP A 137 -10.02 -5.54 0.85
CA ASP A 137 -9.47 -6.63 1.67
C ASP A 137 -8.33 -6.16 2.57
N ALA A 138 -8.43 -4.91 3.03
CA ALA A 138 -7.43 -4.29 3.88
C ALA A 138 -7.45 -4.95 5.26
N ASP A 139 -6.63 -5.97 5.45
CA ASP A 139 -6.30 -6.53 6.75
C ASP A 139 -5.13 -5.74 7.39
N ALA A 140 -4.60 -6.20 8.53
CA ALA A 140 -3.52 -5.51 9.24
C ALA A 140 -2.28 -5.21 8.36
N HIS A 141 -2.06 -5.98 7.29
CA HIS A 141 -0.88 -5.85 6.44
C HIS A 141 -1.14 -5.21 5.07
N GLY A 142 -2.40 -4.86 4.76
CA GLY A 142 -2.80 -4.26 3.47
C GLY A 142 -3.69 -5.14 2.60
N GLY A 143 -3.91 -4.70 1.36
CA GLY A 143 -4.76 -5.38 0.38
C GLY A 143 -4.63 -4.81 -1.03
N GLU A 144 -5.42 -5.33 -1.96
CA GLU A 144 -5.47 -4.78 -3.33
C GLU A 144 -5.99 -3.35 -3.30
N ALA A 145 -5.41 -2.49 -4.13
CA ALA A 145 -5.74 -1.08 -4.17
C ALA A 145 -6.09 -0.62 -5.57
N ARG A 146 -6.98 0.37 -5.62
CA ARG A 146 -7.24 1.16 -6.80
C ARG A 146 -6.90 2.62 -6.54
N PHE A 147 -6.23 3.22 -7.51
CA PHE A 147 -5.71 4.58 -7.42
C PHE A 147 -6.50 5.53 -8.32
N PHE A 148 -6.64 6.78 -7.88
CA PHE A 148 -7.35 7.81 -8.62
C PHE A 148 -6.51 9.07 -8.68
N SER A 149 -6.24 9.54 -9.88
CA SER A 149 -5.43 10.74 -10.10
C SER A 149 -6.29 12.02 -10.10
N ASN A 150 -7.58 11.88 -10.37
CA ASN A 150 -8.51 12.99 -10.48
C ASN A 150 -9.94 12.55 -10.13
N PRO A 151 -10.83 13.49 -9.78
CA PRO A 151 -12.21 13.16 -9.38
C PRO A 151 -13.04 12.58 -10.53
N GLY A 152 -12.68 12.84 -11.78
CA GLY A 152 -13.35 12.28 -12.95
C GLY A 152 -13.15 10.77 -13.06
N GLN A 153 -11.92 10.27 -12.87
CA GLN A 153 -11.64 8.83 -12.81
C GLN A 153 -12.45 8.15 -11.69
N TYR A 154 -12.49 8.77 -10.51
CA TYR A 154 -13.25 8.24 -9.38
C TYR A 154 -14.75 8.19 -9.68
N ARG A 155 -15.31 9.26 -10.26
CA ARG A 155 -16.70 9.30 -10.74
C ARG A 155 -17.00 8.17 -11.72
N THR A 156 -16.19 8.00 -12.76
CA THR A 156 -16.41 6.97 -13.77
C THR A 156 -16.50 5.58 -13.17
N ILE A 157 -15.65 5.24 -12.20
CA ILE A 157 -15.72 3.95 -11.49
C ILE A 157 -16.94 3.89 -10.57
N GLY A 158 -17.26 4.99 -9.88
CA GLY A 158 -18.40 5.05 -8.97
C GLY A 158 -19.76 4.88 -9.65
N GLU A 159 -19.87 5.35 -10.90
CA GLU A 159 -21.07 5.31 -11.73
C GLU A 159 -21.16 4.05 -12.60
N SER A 160 -20.08 3.26 -12.71
CA SER A 160 -20.08 2.04 -13.52
C SER A 160 -20.93 0.93 -12.91
N GLU A 161 -21.19 -0.12 -13.70
CA GLU A 161 -21.83 -1.34 -13.22
C GLU A 161 -21.04 -2.00 -12.07
N PRO A 162 -21.71 -2.56 -11.06
CA PRO A 162 -21.05 -3.21 -9.93
C PRO A 162 -20.16 -4.38 -10.35
N THR A 163 -18.93 -4.40 -9.84
CA THR A 163 -18.01 -5.54 -10.02
C THR A 163 -17.36 -5.93 -8.71
N ALA A 164 -17.01 -7.21 -8.57
CA ALA A 164 -16.33 -7.73 -7.37
C ALA A 164 -14.98 -7.05 -7.09
N ARG A 165 -14.37 -6.37 -8.07
CA ARG A 165 -13.11 -5.63 -7.90
C ARG A 165 -13.30 -4.14 -7.61
N CYS A 166 -14.50 -3.60 -7.79
CA CYS A 166 -14.78 -2.16 -7.67
C CYS A 166 -15.88 -1.82 -6.67
N TRP A 167 -16.39 -2.81 -5.93
CA TRP A 167 -17.52 -2.62 -5.02
C TRP A 167 -17.26 -1.51 -4.00
N LEU A 168 -16.06 -1.42 -3.42
CA LEU A 168 -15.78 -0.43 -2.39
C LEU A 168 -15.70 1.01 -2.95
N PRO A 169 -14.91 1.30 -4.01
CA PRO A 169 -14.97 2.60 -4.67
C PRO A 169 -16.39 3.04 -5.03
N GLN A 170 -17.22 2.11 -5.50
CA GLN A 170 -18.61 2.37 -5.89
C GLN A 170 -19.51 2.71 -4.71
N ILE A 171 -19.44 1.94 -3.62
CA ILE A 171 -20.19 2.24 -2.39
C ILE A 171 -19.79 3.61 -1.86
N VAL A 172 -18.47 3.88 -1.75
CA VAL A 172 -17.98 5.15 -1.23
C VAL A 172 -18.44 6.32 -2.11
N TYR A 173 -18.41 6.16 -3.45
CA TYR A 173 -18.80 7.25 -4.35
C TYR A 173 -20.27 7.60 -4.19
N ARG A 174 -21.13 6.59 -4.05
CA ARG A 174 -22.59 6.77 -3.92
C ARG A 174 -22.98 7.34 -2.57
N LEU A 175 -22.25 7.00 -1.51
CA LEU A 175 -22.56 7.46 -0.16
C LEU A 175 -21.95 8.82 0.18
N TYR A 176 -20.76 9.15 -0.33
CA TYR A 176 -20.01 10.32 0.15
C TYR A 176 -19.72 11.35 -0.96
N ALA A 177 -20.00 12.61 -0.63
CA ALA A 177 -19.68 13.77 -1.45
C ALA A 177 -18.20 14.16 -1.31
N ARG A 178 -17.65 14.01 -0.09
CA ARG A 178 -16.23 14.23 0.20
C ARG A 178 -15.68 13.12 1.08
N THR A 179 -14.44 12.72 0.81
CA THR A 179 -13.76 11.65 1.54
C THR A 179 -12.33 12.04 1.91
N PRO A 180 -11.73 11.32 2.89
CA PRO A 180 -10.28 11.27 3.06
C PRO A 180 -9.54 10.80 1.79
N SER A 181 -8.22 10.99 1.78
CA SER A 181 -7.36 10.62 0.64
C SER A 181 -7.20 9.11 0.48
N VAL A 182 -7.48 8.34 1.54
CA VAL A 182 -7.45 6.88 1.50
C VAL A 182 -8.69 6.33 2.18
N ILE A 183 -9.36 5.40 1.50
CA ILE A 183 -10.40 4.56 2.09
C ILE A 183 -9.91 3.13 2.07
N ALA A 184 -10.02 2.44 3.20
CA ALA A 184 -9.74 1.02 3.31
C ALA A 184 -11.03 0.30 3.72
N GLY A 185 -11.30 -0.86 3.15
CA GLY A 185 -12.46 -1.65 3.52
C GLY A 185 -12.23 -3.14 3.39
N ARG A 186 -12.96 -3.90 4.21
CA ARG A 186 -12.91 -5.37 4.24
C ARG A 186 -14.33 -5.93 4.29
N PRO A 187 -14.68 -6.90 3.43
CA PRO A 187 -15.90 -7.66 3.62
C PRO A 187 -15.80 -8.46 4.92
N ASP A 188 -16.89 -8.54 5.65
CA ASP A 188 -17.00 -9.33 6.88
C ASP A 188 -18.32 -10.11 6.86
N VAL A 189 -18.41 -11.15 7.67
CA VAL A 189 -19.64 -11.92 7.86
C VAL A 189 -19.98 -11.90 9.34
N ASP A 190 -21.16 -11.36 9.65
CA ASP A 190 -21.69 -11.41 11.01
C ASP A 190 -21.87 -12.88 11.43
N ARG A 191 -21.12 -13.29 12.46
CA ARG A 191 -21.16 -14.66 12.97
C ARG A 191 -22.51 -15.03 13.59
N SER A 192 -23.29 -14.05 14.05
CA SER A 192 -24.58 -14.27 14.70
C SER A 192 -25.75 -14.28 13.72
N THR A 193 -25.70 -13.46 12.67
CA THR A 193 -26.80 -13.32 11.70
C THR A 193 -26.52 -13.96 10.33
N GLY A 194 -25.26 -14.32 10.05
CA GLY A 194 -24.81 -14.82 8.75
C GLY A 194 -24.82 -13.77 7.64
N LYS A 195 -25.10 -12.50 7.96
CA LYS A 195 -25.19 -11.42 6.98
C LYS A 195 -23.81 -10.94 6.56
N HIS A 196 -23.67 -10.62 5.28
CA HIS A 196 -22.49 -9.95 4.74
C HIS A 196 -22.51 -8.48 5.12
N ASN A 197 -21.40 -8.03 5.70
CA ASN A 197 -21.17 -6.66 6.11
C ASN A 197 -19.90 -6.15 5.44
N VAL A 198 -19.67 -4.85 5.53
CA VAL A 198 -18.38 -4.25 5.19
C VAL A 198 -17.93 -3.38 6.34
N THR A 199 -16.68 -3.58 6.78
CA THR A 199 -16.00 -2.62 7.65
C THR A 199 -15.18 -1.66 6.80
N CYS A 200 -15.45 -0.36 6.93
CA CYS A 200 -14.72 0.69 6.20
C CYS A 200 -14.00 1.63 7.18
N ARG A 201 -12.84 2.14 6.76
CA ARG A 201 -12.05 3.13 7.50
C ARG A 201 -11.56 4.20 6.52
N GLY A 202 -11.80 5.46 6.87
CA GLY A 202 -11.16 6.60 6.21
C GLY A 202 -9.85 6.92 6.90
N LEU A 203 -8.76 7.04 6.15
CA LEU A 203 -7.44 7.30 6.69
C LEU A 203 -6.98 8.72 6.31
N SER A 204 -6.48 9.44 7.31
CA SER A 204 -5.97 10.80 7.16
C SER A 204 -4.60 10.94 7.82
N PHE A 205 -3.61 11.36 7.04
CA PHE A 205 -2.22 11.39 7.49
C PHE A 205 -1.85 12.78 7.99
N GLY A 206 -2.17 13.06 9.26
CA GLY A 206 -1.64 14.24 9.99
C GLY A 206 -2.38 15.54 9.72
N ARG A 207 -3.48 15.47 8.98
CA ARG A 207 -4.48 16.53 8.87
C ARG A 207 -5.84 15.90 9.04
N GLN A 208 -6.78 16.64 9.62
CA GLN A 208 -8.16 16.21 9.65
C GLN A 208 -8.70 16.22 8.22
N ALA A 209 -9.30 15.12 7.79
CA ALA A 209 -9.97 15.01 6.50
C ALA A 209 -11.48 14.94 6.72
N ALA A 210 -12.24 15.71 5.94
CA ALA A 210 -13.69 15.67 6.01
C ALA A 210 -14.22 14.38 5.36
N LEU A 211 -15.25 13.80 5.98
CA LEU A 211 -16.11 12.79 5.40
C LEU A 211 -17.53 13.38 5.40
N GLU A 212 -18.04 13.66 4.21
CA GLU A 212 -19.36 14.28 4.03
C GLU A 212 -20.22 13.36 3.19
N GLU A 213 -21.36 12.95 3.74
CA GLU A 213 -22.35 12.14 3.02
C GLU A 213 -22.97 12.96 1.89
N ARG A 214 -23.35 12.28 0.81
CA ARG A 214 -24.23 12.89 -0.20
C ARG A 214 -25.61 13.03 0.43
N HIS A 215 -26.22 14.20 0.28
CA HIS A 215 -27.62 14.36 0.64
C HIS A 215 -28.46 13.35 -0.13
N PRO A 216 -29.42 12.66 0.54
CA PRO A 216 -30.26 11.64 -0.08
C PRO A 216 -31.16 12.20 -1.18
#